data_AF-X1B4X6-F1
#
_entry.id   AF-X1B4X6-F1
#
_cell.length_a   1.000
_cell.length_b   1.000
_cell.length_c   1.000
_cell.angle_alpha   90.00
_cell.angle_beta   90.00
_cell.angle_gamma   90.00
#
_symmetry.space_group_name_H-M   'P 1'
#
loop_
_entity.id
_entity.type
_entity.pdbx_description
1 polymer ?
#
loop_
_entity_poly.entity_id
_entity_poly.type
_entity_poly.pdbx_seq_one_letter_code
_entity_poly.pdbx_strand_id
1 'polypeptide(L)' 'LQIYLKYSDEGEKIITHLERISKPGRRRYVRKNEIPRVLNGLGICILSTPKGILAGEEARRMGVGGEILCDVW' A
#
# COMPACT_ATOMS: atom_id res chain seq x y z
N LEU A 1 4.04 19.09 7.22
CA LEU A 1 3.97 18.45 5.88
C LEU A 1 2.76 19.04 5.18
N GLN A 2 2.94 19.63 4.00
CA GLN A 2 1.84 20.17 3.19
C GLN A 2 1.63 19.23 1.99
N ILE A 3 0.43 18.69 1.83
CA ILE A 3 0.08 17.74 0.77
C ILE A 3 -1.06 18.34 -0.05
N TYR A 4 -0.91 18.34 -1.37
CA TYR A 4 -1.95 18.76 -2.30
C TYR A 4 -2.61 17.51 -2.91
N LEU A 5 -3.94 17.45 -2.82
CA LEU A 5 -4.70 16.33 -3.38
C LEU A 5 -4.88 16.52 -4.89
N LYS A 6 -4.85 15.39 -5.62
CA LYS A 6 -5.14 15.36 -7.04
C LYS A 6 -6.62 15.03 -7.27
N TYR A 7 -7.24 15.78 -8.17
CA TYR A 7 -8.59 15.58 -8.67
C TYR A 7 -8.56 15.41 -10.19
N SER A 8 -9.63 14.85 -10.77
CA SER A 8 -9.82 14.86 -12.22
C SER A 8 -10.17 16.27 -12.72
N ASP A 9 -10.13 16.48 -14.03
CA ASP A 9 -10.51 17.76 -14.64
C ASP A 9 -12.00 18.10 -14.38
N GLU A 10 -12.81 17.08 -14.14
CA GLU A 10 -14.24 17.16 -13.79
C GLU A 10 -14.48 17.35 -12.29
N GLY A 11 -13.42 17.39 -11.47
CA GLY A 11 -13.48 17.60 -10.02
C GLY A 11 -13.66 16.32 -9.20
N GLU A 12 -13.58 15.13 -9.81
CA GLU A 12 -13.73 13.87 -9.10
C GLU A 12 -12.46 13.49 -8.32
N LYS A 13 -12.64 12.75 -7.22
CA LYS A 13 -11.53 12.25 -6.40
C LYS A 13 -10.78 11.13 -7.10
N ILE A 14 -9.45 11.23 -7.15
CA ILE A 14 -8.60 10.15 -7.70
C ILE A 14 -8.40 9.02 -6.68
N ILE A 15 -8.30 9.36 -5.39
CA ILE A 15 -8.20 8.36 -4.32
C ILE A 15 -9.61 8.07 -3.83
N THR A 16 -10.07 6.83 -4.02
CA THR A 16 -11.42 6.40 -3.64
C THR A 16 -11.46 5.91 -2.20
N HIS A 17 -10.40 5.23 -1.75
CA HIS A 17 -10.27 4.65 -0.42
C HIS A 17 -8.82 4.63 0.08
N LEU A 18 -8.66 4.81 1.39
CA LEU A 18 -7.39 4.70 2.10
C LEU A 18 -7.62 3.94 3.40
N GLU A 19 -7.05 2.75 3.51
CA GLU A 19 -7.22 1.89 4.68
C GLU A 19 -5.87 1.60 5.35
N ARG A 20 -5.77 1.88 6.66
CA ARG A 20 -4.62 1.45 7.47
C ARG A 20 -4.81 0.01 7.90
N ILE A 21 -3.86 -0.85 7.51
CA ILE A 21 -3.93 -2.29 7.76
C ILE A 21 -3.21 -2.65 9.06
N SER A 22 -1.93 -2.31 9.20
CA SER A 22 -1.20 -2.53 10.45
C SER A 22 -1.45 -1.40 11.44
N LYS A 23 -2.03 -1.76 12.60
CA LYS A 23 -2.38 -0.83 13.68
C LYS A 23 -1.67 -1.24 14.97
N PRO A 24 -1.39 -0.30 15.90
CA PRO A 24 -0.96 -0.65 17.26
C PRO A 24 -1.95 -1.65 17.88
N GLY A 25 -1.45 -2.71 18.51
CA GLY A 25 -2.26 -3.81 19.04
C GLY A 25 -2.47 -4.97 18.07
N ARG A 26 -2.42 -4.76 16.75
CA ARG A 26 -2.43 -5.83 15.75
C ARG A 26 -1.57 -5.47 14.54
N ARG A 27 -0.30 -5.85 14.62
CA ARG A 27 0.66 -5.69 13.52
C ARG A 27 0.44 -6.76 12.46
N ARG A 28 0.48 -6.38 11.18
CA ARG A 28 0.30 -7.31 10.07
C ARG A 28 1.58 -7.42 9.26
N TYR A 29 2.25 -8.55 9.35
CA TYR A 29 3.44 -8.87 8.57
C TYR A 29 3.13 -9.98 7.57
N VAL A 30 3.77 -9.91 6.40
CA VAL A 30 3.62 -10.90 5.33
C VAL A 30 4.96 -11.30 4.76
N ARG A 31 5.06 -12.56 4.33
CA ARG A 31 6.20 -13.03 3.53
C ARG A 31 6.07 -12.54 2.09
N LYS A 32 7.17 -12.59 1.33
CA LYS A 32 7.21 -12.17 -0.08
C LYS A 32 6.12 -12.82 -0.96
N ASN A 33 5.73 -14.06 -0.66
CA ASN A 33 4.73 -14.81 -1.42
C ASN A 33 3.28 -14.53 -0.97
N GLU A 34 3.10 -13.86 0.17
CA GLU A 34 1.80 -13.61 0.81
C GLU A 34 1.39 -12.14 0.72
N ILE A 35 2.17 -11.32 0.00
CA ILE A 35 1.83 -9.92 -0.24
C ILE A 35 0.48 -9.90 -0.96
N PRO A 36 -0.54 -9.20 -0.44
CA PRO A 36 -1.88 -9.18 -1.02
C PRO A 36 -1.95 -8.26 -2.25
N ARG A 37 -2.84 -8.58 -3.20
CA ARG A 37 -3.16 -7.69 -4.31
C ARG A 37 -4.43 -6.93 -3.97
N VAL A 38 -4.34 -5.61 -3.91
CA VAL A 38 -5.48 -4.72 -3.66
C VAL A 38 -6.26 -4.59 -4.97
N LEU A 39 -7.57 -4.85 -4.94
CA LEU A 39 -8.45 -4.85 -6.12
C LEU A 39 -7.84 -5.56 -7.34
N ASN A 40 -7.32 -6.78 -7.14
CA ASN A 40 -6.66 -7.58 -8.19
C ASN A 40 -5.48 -6.88 -8.90
N GLY A 41 -4.87 -5.87 -8.29
CA GLY A 41 -3.74 -5.11 -8.84
C GLY A 41 -4.08 -3.70 -9.32
N LEU A 42 -5.35 -3.28 -9.23
CA LEU A 42 -5.75 -1.90 -9.51
C LEU A 42 -5.38 -0.94 -8.37
N GLY A 43 -5.26 -1.46 -7.14
CA GLY A 43 -4.83 -0.70 -5.99
C GLY A 43 -3.39 -0.96 -5.59
N ILE A 44 -2.88 -0.14 -4.67
CA ILE A 44 -1.50 -0.20 -4.17
C ILE A 44 -1.54 -0.67 -2.72
N CYS A 45 -0.83 -1.76 -2.45
CA CYS A 45 -0.47 -2.17 -1.09
C CYS A 45 0.88 -1.55 -0.72
N ILE A 46 0.97 -0.83 0.39
CA ILE A 46 2.20 -0.19 0.85
C ILE A 46 2.76 -0.97 2.04
N LEU A 47 4.02 -1.40 1.93
CA LEU A 47 4.68 -2.20 2.97
C LEU A 47 6.03 -1.61 3.38
N SER A 48 6.31 -1.69 4.68
CA SER A 48 7.64 -1.44 5.24
C SER A 48 8.48 -2.72 5.14
N THR A 49 9.61 -2.64 4.44
CA THR A 49 10.52 -3.77 4.20
C THR A 49 11.94 -3.42 4.68
N PRO A 50 12.85 -4.41 4.78
CA PRO A 50 14.26 -4.14 5.06
C PRO A 50 14.97 -3.24 4.03
N LYS A 51 14.39 -3.11 2.82
CA LYS A 51 14.90 -2.25 1.75
C LYS A 51 14.18 -0.89 1.68
N GLY A 52 13.43 -0.53 2.71
CA GLY A 52 12.62 0.69 2.77
C GLY A 52 11.13 0.44 2.54
N ILE A 53 10.38 1.53 2.36
CA ILE A 53 8.94 1.47 2.08
C ILE A 53 8.75 1.22 0.58
N LEU A 54 8.05 0.14 0.25
CA LEU A 54 7.85 -0.31 -1.13
C LEU A 54 6.37 -0.51 -1.45
N ALA A 55 6.02 -0.33 -2.71
CA ALA A 55 4.77 -0.83 -3.25
C ALA A 55 4.81 -2.37 -3.29
N GLY A 56 3.66 -3.02 -3.09
CA GLY A 56 3.59 -4.47 -2.99
C GLY A 56 4.04 -5.20 -4.26
N GLU A 57 3.88 -4.59 -5.44
CA GLU A 57 4.44 -5.14 -6.67
C GLU A 57 5.98 -5.13 -6.66
N GLU A 58 6.58 -4.01 -6.28
CA GLU A 58 8.04 -3.88 -6.18
C GLU A 58 8.61 -4.84 -5.14
N ALA A 59 7.98 -4.95 -3.97
CA ALA A 59 8.41 -5.87 -2.93
C ALA A 59 8.38 -7.34 -3.39
N ARG A 60 7.37 -7.74 -4.19
CA ARG A 60 7.34 -9.07 -4.82
C ARG A 60 8.47 -9.26 -5.80
N ARG A 61 8.71 -8.28 -6.69
CA ARG A 61 9.81 -8.31 -7.67
C ARG A 61 11.17 -8.45 -7.00
N MET A 62 11.38 -7.73 -5.91
CA MET A 62 12.61 -7.77 -5.11
C MET A 62 12.70 -8.97 -4.16
N GLY A 63 11.63 -9.78 -4.07
CA GLY A 63 11.58 -10.98 -3.23
C GLY A 63 11.63 -10.71 -1.73
N VAL A 64 11.14 -9.56 -1.26
CA VAL A 64 11.16 -9.17 0.16
C VAL A 64 9.74 -9.10 0.74
N GLY A 65 9.59 -9.57 1.99
CA GLY A 65 8.37 -9.38 2.77
C GLY A 65 8.46 -8.13 3.67
N GLY A 66 7.45 -7.93 4.51
CA GLY A 66 7.40 -6.74 5.36
C GLY A 66 6.14 -6.58 6.18
N GLU A 67 6.02 -5.43 6.84
CA GLU A 67 4.80 -4.97 7.53
C GLU A 67 3.88 -4.28 6.52
N ILE A 68 2.62 -4.69 6.41
CA ILE A 68 1.64 -4.00 5.56
C ILE A 68 1.12 -2.75 6.30
N LEU A 69 1.48 -1.58 5.81
CA LEU A 69 1.10 -0.32 6.45
C LEU A 69 -0.34 0.08 6.10
N CYS A 70 -0.62 0.19 4.80
CA CYS A 70 -1.91 0.62 4.30
C CYS A 70 -2.13 0.18 2.85
N ASP A 71 -3.39 0.15 2.47
CA ASP A 71 -3.85 -0.09 1.11
C ASP A 71 -4.55 1.18 0.59
N VAL A 72 -4.32 1.51 -0.68
CA VAL A 72 -4.84 2.72 -1.36
C VAL A 72 -5.40 2.34 -2.73
N TRP A 73 -6.60 2.82 -3.04
CA TRP A 73 -7.22 2.68 -4.37
C TRP A 73 -8.29 3.74 -4.57
#